data_AF-A0A7C4SKN9-F1
#
_entry.id   AF-A0A7C4SKN9-F1
#
_cell.length_a   1.000
_cell.length_b   1.000
_cell.length_c   1.000
_cell.angle_alpha   90.00
_cell.angle_beta   90.00
_cell.angle_gamma   90.00
#
_symmetry.space_group_name_H-M   'P 1'
#
loop_
_entity.id
_entity.type
_entity.pdbx_description
1 polymer ?
#
loop_
_entity_poly.entity_id
_entity_poly.type
_entity_poly.pdbx_seq_one_letter_code
_entity_poly.pdbx_strand_id
1 'polypeptide(L)'
;MNEPIVNVGNVQLSIKSVAVAFADKSKSICTCEDLREKDDYVVYKYSCRDAMVDVYLSCNGKAYILGFSITSLKNLDSERPLEIEFISSRPHKALVLTTHKDAAKCYSNAFGYYNQFAIGKKPESLKPPDDPIYPPRLSYIEHDEYVRGYPCWSYPMLSEGFEQIPYYSIFLLADYGGEYLALLTLTDRFATTYIEPGLKLRAFLGKIAKNVELNWIASIGVDHDPYNAIKACVEYASSYVMFKPRRLKKRPVFIDKIGWCSWNALLTDDLSHENVVRIVEGLLNKGLRLGWVVIDDGWQDEVRREGWPRRILRKLSTNERFPEGLKGVVGSLKKLGVDLVGLWHTINIHWSGFEKNHS
;
A
#
# COMPACT_ATOMS: atom_id res chain seq x y z
N MET A 1 -1.27 -12.78 31.81
CA MET A 1 -0.15 -13.61 31.33
C MET A 1 0.41 -12.89 30.12
N ASN A 2 1.65 -12.38 30.19
CA ASN A 2 2.30 -11.71 29.07
C ASN A 2 3.51 -12.56 28.69
N GLU A 3 3.32 -13.49 27.75
CA GLU A 3 4.41 -14.24 27.15
C GLU A 3 4.90 -13.50 25.89
N PRO A 4 6.20 -13.57 25.60
CA PRO A 4 6.75 -12.97 24.40
C PRO A 4 6.27 -13.74 23.16
N ILE A 5 5.73 -12.99 22.21
CA ILE A 5 5.34 -13.44 20.88
C ILE A 5 6.57 -13.70 20.01
N VAL A 6 7.59 -12.88 20.22
CA VAL A 6 8.92 -13.06 19.61
C VAL A 6 9.94 -12.94 20.73
N ASN A 7 10.82 -13.93 20.84
CA ASN A 7 11.94 -13.92 21.78
C ASN A 7 13.17 -14.53 21.09
N VAL A 8 13.92 -13.68 20.38
CA VAL A 8 15.11 -14.07 19.62
C VAL A 8 16.20 -13.05 19.94
N GLY A 9 17.25 -13.48 20.65
CA GLY A 9 18.36 -12.62 21.07
C GLY A 9 17.92 -11.36 21.84
N ASN A 10 18.19 -10.19 21.26
CA ASN A 10 17.83 -8.86 21.76
C ASN A 10 16.39 -8.45 21.40
N VAL A 11 15.76 -9.18 20.48
CA VAL A 11 14.38 -8.93 20.05
C VAL A 11 13.41 -9.63 20.98
N GLN A 12 12.76 -8.83 21.83
CA GLN A 12 11.63 -9.26 22.65
C GLN A 12 10.40 -8.48 22.23
N LEU A 13 9.33 -9.16 21.82
CA LEU A 13 8.07 -8.54 21.45
C LEU A 13 6.93 -9.27 22.15
N SER A 14 6.12 -8.55 22.92
CA SER A 14 4.95 -9.11 23.63
C SER A 14 3.72 -8.25 23.38
N ILE A 15 2.52 -8.82 23.45
CA ILE A 15 1.29 -8.02 23.52
C ILE A 15 1.24 -7.33 24.88
N LYS A 16 1.16 -5.99 24.85
CA LYS A 16 0.96 -5.14 26.02
C LYS A 16 -0.52 -4.98 26.34
N SER A 17 -1.33 -4.70 25.33
CA SER A 17 -2.78 -4.53 25.49
C SER A 17 -3.54 -4.91 24.22
N VAL A 18 -4.78 -5.37 24.42
CA VAL A 18 -5.76 -5.56 23.35
C VAL A 18 -6.99 -4.74 23.72
N ALA A 19 -7.52 -3.97 22.77
CA ALA A 19 -8.72 -3.19 22.98
C ALA A 19 -9.67 -3.25 21.78
N VAL A 20 -10.96 -3.25 22.07
CA VAL A 20 -12.05 -3.26 21.09
C VAL A 20 -12.82 -1.94 21.16
N ALA A 21 -13.13 -1.37 20.00
CA ALA A 21 -14.00 -0.19 19.89
C ALA A 21 -15.33 -0.56 19.21
N PHE A 22 -16.39 0.09 19.66
CA PHE A 22 -17.76 -0.16 19.23
C PHE A 22 -18.35 1.04 18.49
N ALA A 23 -19.38 0.80 17.68
CA ALA A 23 -20.05 1.84 16.89
C ALA A 23 -20.73 2.93 17.74
N ASP A 24 -20.98 2.66 19.03
CA ASP A 24 -21.48 3.64 20.02
C ASP A 24 -20.36 4.53 20.61
N LYS A 25 -19.14 4.45 20.03
CA LYS A 25 -17.90 5.13 20.45
C LYS A 25 -17.34 4.67 21.79
N SER A 26 -17.92 3.65 22.42
CA SER A 26 -17.30 3.03 23.60
C SER A 26 -16.07 2.21 23.21
N LYS A 27 -15.08 2.14 24.11
CA LYS A 27 -13.87 1.32 23.97
C LYS A 27 -13.74 0.42 25.20
N SER A 28 -13.38 -0.84 25.00
CA SER A 28 -13.10 -1.79 26.07
C SER A 28 -11.66 -2.29 25.94
N ILE A 29 -10.89 -2.18 27.01
CA ILE A 29 -9.62 -2.92 27.16
C ILE A 29 -9.99 -4.36 27.53
N CYS A 30 -9.25 -5.31 26.98
CA CYS A 30 -9.51 -6.73 27.14
C CYS A 30 -8.48 -7.39 28.04
N THR A 31 -8.88 -8.46 28.71
CA THR A 31 -8.01 -9.27 29.57
C THR A 31 -7.81 -10.64 28.95
N CYS A 32 -6.57 -11.11 28.87
CA CYS A 32 -6.27 -12.47 28.43
C CYS A 32 -6.77 -13.47 29.49
N GLU A 33 -7.71 -14.33 29.11
CA GLU A 33 -8.33 -15.31 30.01
C GLU A 33 -7.79 -16.72 29.82
N ASP A 34 -7.41 -17.07 28.59
CA ASP A 34 -7.11 -18.44 28.19
C ASP A 34 -6.08 -18.47 27.06
N LEU A 35 -5.29 -19.54 27.01
CA LEU A 35 -4.30 -19.83 25.98
C LEU A 35 -4.50 -21.27 25.52
N ARG A 36 -4.64 -21.45 24.21
CA ARG A 36 -4.83 -22.77 23.61
C ARG A 36 -3.79 -23.02 22.54
N GLU A 37 -3.04 -24.09 22.70
CA GLU A 37 -2.17 -24.60 21.65
C GLU A 37 -2.98 -25.49 20.71
N LYS A 38 -2.83 -25.25 19.41
CA LYS A 38 -3.29 -26.14 18.33
C LYS A 38 -2.08 -26.48 17.46
N ASP A 39 -2.20 -27.54 16.68
CA ASP A 39 -1.10 -28.11 15.87
C ASP A 39 -0.33 -27.07 15.04
N ASP A 40 -1.01 -26.03 14.52
CA ASP A 40 -0.42 -25.02 13.63
C ASP A 40 -0.31 -23.61 14.25
N TYR A 41 -0.93 -23.34 15.40
CA TYR A 41 -0.97 -22.00 16.00
C TYR A 41 -1.38 -22.00 17.47
N VAL A 42 -0.92 -20.99 18.20
CA VAL A 42 -1.37 -20.64 19.56
C VAL A 42 -2.49 -19.62 19.46
N VAL A 43 -3.55 -19.79 20.25
CA VAL A 43 -4.67 -18.86 20.35
C VAL A 43 -4.71 -18.25 21.75
N TYR A 44 -4.55 -16.93 21.82
CA TYR A 44 -4.73 -16.14 23.03
C TYR A 44 -6.14 -15.58 23.04
N LYS A 45 -6.95 -15.97 24.02
CA LYS A 45 -8.34 -15.55 24.13
C LYS A 45 -8.47 -14.38 25.10
N TYR A 46 -8.94 -13.27 24.58
CA TYR A 46 -9.15 -12.04 25.31
C TYR A 46 -10.65 -11.78 25.51
N SER A 47 -11.00 -11.45 26.74
CA SER A 47 -12.35 -11.05 27.14
C SER A 47 -12.43 -9.55 27.34
N CYS A 48 -13.37 -8.93 26.67
CA CYS A 48 -13.71 -7.52 26.75
C CYS A 48 -15.15 -7.40 27.27
N ARG A 49 -15.59 -6.19 27.67
CA ARG A 49 -16.93 -5.99 28.25
C ARG A 49 -18.07 -6.56 27.40
N ASP A 50 -18.08 -6.25 26.10
CA ASP A 50 -19.16 -6.60 25.16
C ASP A 50 -18.65 -7.47 23.99
N ALA A 51 -17.42 -8.00 24.08
CA ALA A 51 -16.80 -8.77 22.99
C ALA A 51 -15.74 -9.75 23.48
N MET A 52 -15.49 -10.78 22.68
CA MET A 52 -14.36 -11.71 22.80
C MET A 52 -13.45 -11.55 21.58
N VAL A 53 -12.14 -11.53 21.81
CA VAL A 53 -11.12 -11.46 20.76
C VAL A 53 -10.20 -12.65 20.89
N ASP A 54 -10.08 -13.43 19.83
CA ASP A 54 -9.03 -14.45 19.73
C ASP A 54 -7.88 -13.86 18.92
N VAL A 55 -6.67 -13.87 19.47
CA VAL A 55 -5.44 -13.51 18.77
C VAL A 55 -4.69 -14.79 18.45
N TYR A 56 -4.47 -15.02 17.16
CA TYR A 56 -3.84 -16.21 16.61
C TYR A 56 -2.37 -15.90 16.33
N LEU A 57 -1.49 -16.77 16.80
CA LEU A 57 -0.06 -16.68 16.54
C LEU A 57 0.43 -18.01 15.98
N SER A 58 0.99 -17.97 14.78
CA SER A 58 1.74 -19.10 14.23
C SER A 58 3.19 -18.68 14.00
N CYS A 59 4.11 -19.62 14.14
CA CYS A 59 5.54 -19.37 13.93
C CYS A 59 6.19 -20.49 13.12
N ASN A 60 7.20 -20.13 12.35
CA ASN A 60 8.06 -21.06 11.64
C ASN A 60 9.50 -20.54 11.70
N GLY A 61 10.27 -21.08 12.64
CA GLY A 61 11.63 -20.63 12.90
C GLY A 61 11.68 -19.17 13.31
N LYS A 62 12.12 -18.30 12.39
CA LYS A 62 12.28 -16.86 12.63
C LYS A 62 11.16 -15.99 12.06
N ALA A 63 10.09 -16.60 11.55
CA ALA A 63 8.94 -15.90 11.03
C ALA A 63 7.68 -16.19 11.85
N TYR A 64 6.83 -15.18 12.02
CA TYR A 64 5.62 -15.24 12.81
C TYR A 64 4.48 -14.59 12.02
N ILE A 65 3.25 -15.07 12.21
CA ILE A 65 2.06 -14.47 11.62
C ILE A 65 1.01 -14.31 12.71
N LEU A 66 0.40 -13.13 12.73
CA LEU A 66 -0.62 -12.74 13.67
C LEU A 66 -1.95 -12.62 12.94
N GLY A 67 -2.97 -13.24 13.51
CA GLY A 67 -4.36 -13.11 13.07
C GLY A 67 -5.27 -12.75 14.23
N PHE A 68 -6.50 -12.33 13.92
CA PHE A 68 -7.52 -12.14 14.94
C PHE A 68 -8.90 -12.57 14.45
N SER A 69 -9.78 -12.89 15.40
CA SER A 69 -11.23 -12.93 15.21
C SER A 69 -11.93 -12.23 16.37
N ILE A 70 -13.12 -11.68 16.12
CA ILE A 70 -13.93 -11.00 17.14
C ILE A 70 -15.36 -11.54 17.11
N THR A 71 -15.91 -11.83 18.28
CA THR A 71 -17.34 -12.04 18.48
C THR A 71 -17.84 -10.98 19.46
N SER A 72 -18.77 -10.14 19.03
CA SER A 72 -19.26 -9.00 19.81
C SER A 72 -20.78 -9.01 19.95
N LEU A 73 -21.27 -8.62 21.12
CA LEU A 73 -22.69 -8.37 21.38
C LEU A 73 -23.17 -7.07 20.71
N LYS A 74 -22.26 -6.10 20.58
CA LYS A 74 -22.48 -4.79 19.95
C LYS A 74 -21.90 -4.72 18.54
N ASN A 75 -22.38 -3.77 17.76
CA ASN A 75 -21.73 -3.42 16.51
C ASN A 75 -20.33 -2.86 16.79
N LEU A 76 -19.33 -3.41 16.13
CA LEU A 76 -17.96 -2.92 16.17
C LEU A 76 -17.86 -1.60 15.41
N ASP A 77 -16.92 -0.75 15.83
CA ASP A 77 -16.55 0.42 15.04
C ASP A 77 -16.06 -0.02 13.66
N SER A 78 -16.60 0.55 12.57
CA SER A 78 -16.26 0.10 11.22
C SER A 78 -14.87 0.55 10.76
N GLU A 79 -14.33 1.62 11.34
CA GLU A 79 -13.03 2.17 10.98
C GLU A 79 -11.91 1.60 11.84
N ARG A 80 -12.20 1.34 13.12
CA ARG A 80 -11.20 1.19 14.18
C ARG A 80 -11.59 0.13 15.23
N PRO A 81 -12.09 -1.05 14.85
CA PRO A 81 -12.68 -2.02 15.78
C PRO A 81 -11.69 -2.65 16.76
N LEU A 82 -10.41 -2.74 16.38
CA LEU A 82 -9.38 -3.46 17.14
C LEU A 82 -8.09 -2.66 17.20
N GLU A 83 -7.47 -2.68 18.38
CA GLU A 83 -6.14 -2.17 18.65
C GLU A 83 -5.37 -3.24 19.42
N ILE A 84 -4.20 -3.63 18.91
CA ILE A 84 -3.25 -4.49 19.62
C ILE A 84 -1.96 -3.69 19.81
N GLU A 85 -1.65 -3.33 21.04
CA GLU A 85 -0.42 -2.63 21.40
C GLU A 85 0.64 -3.65 21.78
N PHE A 86 1.83 -3.51 21.21
CA PHE A 86 2.98 -4.33 21.58
C PHE A 86 3.92 -3.58 22.51
N ILE A 87 4.65 -4.33 23.32
CA ILE A 87 5.80 -3.85 24.05
C ILE A 87 7.04 -4.59 23.56
N SER A 88 8.12 -3.84 23.41
CA SER A 88 9.40 -4.36 22.96
C SER A 88 10.54 -3.56 23.58
N SER A 89 11.75 -4.13 23.57
CA SER A 89 12.97 -3.36 23.81
C SER A 89 13.02 -2.14 22.86
N ARG A 90 13.69 -1.08 23.28
CA ARG A 90 13.82 0.11 22.43
C ARG A 90 14.79 -0.20 21.28
N PRO A 91 14.38 -0.08 20.01
CA PRO A 91 15.31 -0.24 18.89
C PRO A 91 16.27 0.94 18.83
N HIS A 92 17.44 0.74 18.23
CA HIS A 92 18.37 1.83 17.92
C HIS A 92 17.74 2.81 16.92
N LYS A 93 17.18 2.26 15.83
CA LYS A 93 16.46 2.99 14.78
C LYS A 93 15.42 2.07 14.16
N ALA A 94 14.43 2.66 13.51
CA ALA A 94 13.51 1.92 12.66
C ALA A 94 13.26 2.62 11.33
N LEU A 95 13.27 1.85 10.25
CA LEU A 95 12.75 2.28 8.95
C LEU A 95 11.26 1.93 8.89
N VAL A 96 10.43 2.92 8.59
CA VAL A 96 8.98 2.78 8.49
C VAL A 96 8.55 3.14 7.07
N LEU A 97 7.62 2.37 6.50
CA LEU A 97 6.93 2.77 5.27
C LEU A 97 5.51 3.19 5.63
N THR A 98 5.19 4.47 5.43
CA THR A 98 3.87 5.03 5.70
C THR A 98 3.15 5.47 4.44
N THR A 99 1.84 5.25 4.39
CA THR A 99 0.97 5.76 3.31
C THR A 99 0.32 7.09 3.69
N HIS A 100 0.73 7.70 4.80
CA HIS A 100 0.21 8.98 5.27
C HIS A 100 0.39 10.07 4.19
N LYS A 101 -0.72 10.67 3.72
CA LYS A 101 -0.70 11.64 2.61
C LYS A 101 0.26 12.82 2.83
N ASP A 102 0.41 13.25 4.08
CA ASP A 102 1.26 14.39 4.43
C ASP A 102 2.75 14.06 4.49
N ALA A 103 3.13 12.78 4.45
CA ALA A 103 4.53 12.39 4.30
C ALA A 103 5.12 13.01 3.02
N ALA A 104 4.32 13.09 1.95
CA ALA A 104 4.72 13.66 0.68
C ALA A 104 5.16 15.13 0.75
N LYS A 105 4.58 15.88 1.70
CA LYS A 105 4.75 17.33 1.79
C LYS A 105 6.20 17.74 2.03
N CYS A 106 7.02 16.87 2.65
CA CYS A 106 8.42 17.22 2.93
C CYS A 106 9.30 17.22 1.67
N TYR A 107 8.92 16.54 0.58
CA TYR A 107 9.65 16.56 -0.70
C TYR A 107 8.86 17.16 -1.87
N SER A 108 7.54 17.37 -1.76
CA SER A 108 6.73 17.94 -2.85
C SER A 108 7.24 19.31 -3.32
N ASN A 109 7.63 20.18 -2.39
CA ASN A 109 8.20 21.48 -2.72
C ASN A 109 9.57 21.37 -3.41
N ALA A 110 10.35 20.35 -3.10
CA ALA A 110 11.62 20.10 -3.76
C ALA A 110 11.40 19.72 -5.23
N PHE A 111 10.44 18.83 -5.51
CA PHE A 111 10.10 18.45 -6.88
C PHE A 111 9.50 19.61 -7.69
N GLY A 112 8.59 20.39 -7.12
CA GLY A 112 8.01 21.56 -7.80
C GLY A 112 9.00 22.71 -8.03
N TYR A 113 10.08 22.76 -7.24
CA TYR A 113 11.12 23.77 -7.37
C TYR A 113 12.29 23.31 -8.24
N TYR A 114 13.03 22.28 -7.80
CA TYR A 114 14.29 21.88 -8.43
C TYR A 114 14.09 21.25 -9.81
N ASN A 115 13.01 20.50 -10.04
CA ASN A 115 12.78 19.91 -11.37
C ASN A 115 12.53 20.99 -12.42
N GLN A 116 11.72 21.99 -12.11
CA GLN A 116 11.43 23.12 -13.00
C GLN A 116 12.68 23.97 -13.21
N PHE A 117 13.39 24.28 -12.12
CA PHE A 117 14.63 25.05 -12.16
C PHE A 117 15.69 24.37 -13.04
N ALA A 118 15.86 23.05 -12.94
CA ALA A 118 16.83 22.29 -13.72
C ALA A 118 16.60 22.34 -15.24
N ILE A 119 15.35 22.56 -15.67
CA ILE A 119 15.00 22.69 -17.10
C ILE A 119 14.78 24.16 -17.52
N GLY A 120 15.22 25.12 -16.70
CA GLY A 120 15.11 26.55 -16.99
C GLY A 120 13.68 27.11 -16.91
N LYS A 121 12.73 26.36 -16.33
CA LYS A 121 11.36 26.83 -16.10
C LYS A 121 11.25 27.53 -14.74
N LYS A 122 10.28 28.44 -14.63
CA LYS A 122 9.94 29.08 -13.35
C LYS A 122 9.39 28.00 -12.39
N PRO A 123 9.92 27.92 -11.15
CA PRO A 123 9.39 27.04 -10.12
C PRO A 123 7.88 27.18 -9.89
N GLU A 124 7.21 26.05 -9.68
CA GLU A 124 5.78 25.99 -9.34
C GLU A 124 5.54 26.03 -7.83
N SER A 125 6.58 25.75 -7.04
CA SER A 125 6.57 25.80 -5.58
C SER A 125 7.68 26.68 -5.03
N LEU A 126 7.63 26.97 -3.73
CA LEU A 126 8.70 27.65 -3.02
C LEU A 126 9.95 26.76 -2.92
N LYS A 127 11.14 27.39 -2.88
CA LYS A 127 12.38 26.67 -2.58
C LYS A 127 12.22 26.00 -1.20
N PRO A 128 12.44 24.69 -1.07
CA PRO A 128 12.44 24.05 0.24
C PRO A 128 13.60 24.60 1.10
N PRO A 129 13.51 24.54 2.44
CA PRO A 129 14.62 24.87 3.32
C PRO A 129 15.86 24.04 2.99
N ASP A 130 17.04 24.62 3.14
CA ASP A 130 18.30 23.89 2.93
C ASP A 130 18.55 22.84 4.04
N ASP A 131 17.91 23.00 5.21
CA ASP A 131 17.93 22.04 6.32
C ASP A 131 16.49 21.71 6.78
N PRO A 132 15.79 20.79 6.08
CA PRO A 132 14.42 20.43 6.43
C PRO A 132 14.37 19.52 7.66
N ILE A 133 13.39 19.74 8.54
CA ILE A 133 13.12 18.85 9.67
C ILE A 133 12.75 17.45 9.14
N TYR A 134 13.51 16.44 9.55
CA TYR A 134 13.30 15.05 9.16
C TYR A 134 13.45 14.07 10.35
N PRO A 135 12.54 13.08 10.51
CA PRO A 135 11.28 12.95 9.78
C PRO A 135 10.33 14.12 10.09
N PRO A 136 9.42 14.49 9.16
CA PRO A 136 8.39 15.49 9.46
C PRO A 136 7.50 15.00 10.60
N ARG A 137 7.00 15.93 11.41
CA ARG A 137 5.96 15.61 12.41
C ARG A 137 4.63 15.44 11.68
N LEU A 138 4.11 14.22 11.67
CA LEU A 138 2.84 13.89 11.04
C LEU A 138 1.78 13.77 12.13
N SER A 139 0.74 14.61 12.05
CA SER A 139 -0.40 14.54 12.94
C SER A 139 -1.31 13.38 12.55
N TYR A 140 -2.10 12.92 13.51
CA TYR A 140 -3.23 12.05 13.22
C TYR A 140 -4.19 12.71 12.21
N ILE A 141 -4.71 11.92 11.28
CA ILE A 141 -5.82 12.30 10.39
C ILE A 141 -6.90 11.22 10.44
N GLU A 142 -8.16 11.62 10.37
CA GLU A 142 -9.29 10.68 10.35
C GLU A 142 -9.23 9.79 9.10
N HIS A 143 -9.85 8.61 9.17
CA HIS A 143 -9.72 7.63 8.09
C HIS A 143 -10.32 8.11 6.76
N ASP A 144 -11.47 8.79 6.80
CA ASP A 144 -12.07 9.41 5.60
C ASP A 144 -11.13 10.43 4.95
N GLU A 145 -10.47 11.27 5.76
CA GLU A 145 -9.49 12.24 5.26
C GLU A 145 -8.23 11.56 4.68
N TYR A 146 -7.78 10.46 5.30
CA TYR A 146 -6.68 9.65 4.82
C TYR A 146 -6.98 9.04 3.43
N VAL A 147 -8.15 8.41 3.27
CA VAL A 147 -8.55 7.77 2.01
C VAL A 147 -8.70 8.79 0.88
N ARG A 148 -9.27 9.96 1.16
CA ARG A 148 -9.38 11.07 0.17
C ARG A 148 -8.02 11.62 -0.27
N GLY A 149 -6.96 11.34 0.48
CA GLY A 149 -5.59 11.74 0.16
C GLY A 149 -4.88 10.87 -0.89
N TYR A 150 -5.55 9.86 -1.46
CA TYR A 150 -4.97 8.88 -2.38
C TYR A 150 -3.71 8.22 -1.79
N PRO A 151 -3.86 7.38 -0.75
CA PRO A 151 -2.73 6.71 -0.10
C PRO A 151 -2.17 5.55 -0.94
N CYS A 152 -1.82 5.84 -2.19
CA CYS A 152 -1.28 4.88 -3.16
C CYS A 152 0.26 4.83 -3.18
N TRP A 153 0.91 5.74 -2.44
CA TRP A 153 2.35 5.79 -2.28
C TRP A 153 2.76 5.45 -0.85
N SER A 154 3.83 4.67 -0.70
CA SER A 154 4.48 4.43 0.58
C SER A 154 5.75 5.28 0.68
N TYR A 155 5.94 5.92 1.82
CA TYR A 155 7.04 6.85 2.06
C TYR A 155 7.95 6.37 3.19
N PRO A 156 9.28 6.33 2.96
CA PRO A 156 10.23 5.90 3.97
C PRO A 156 10.46 7.00 5.02
N MET A 157 10.31 6.62 6.29
CA MET A 157 10.56 7.46 7.45
C MET A 157 11.51 6.74 8.40
N LEU A 158 12.56 7.44 8.85
CA LEU A 158 13.43 6.95 9.92
C LEU A 158 12.91 7.42 11.27
N SER A 159 12.78 6.49 12.20
CA SER A 159 12.23 6.70 13.54
C SER A 159 13.25 6.31 14.61
N GLU A 160 13.40 7.12 15.66
CA GLU A 160 14.32 6.84 16.80
C GLU A 160 13.69 5.96 17.89
N GLY A 161 12.48 5.45 17.62
CA GLY A 161 11.70 4.60 18.52
C GLY A 161 10.30 4.38 17.96
N PHE A 162 9.44 3.66 18.68
CA PHE A 162 8.10 3.34 18.19
C PHE A 162 7.09 4.47 18.36
N GLU A 163 7.32 5.41 19.27
CA GLU A 163 6.43 6.56 19.51
C GLU A 163 6.38 7.56 18.33
N GLN A 164 7.39 7.55 17.46
CA GLN A 164 7.47 8.44 16.30
C GLN A 164 7.01 7.75 15.00
N ILE A 165 6.53 6.50 15.05
CA ILE A 165 5.94 5.82 13.88
C ILE A 165 4.77 6.66 13.36
N PRO A 166 4.76 7.07 12.09
CA PRO A 166 3.60 7.74 11.52
C PRO A 166 2.34 6.87 11.54
N TYR A 167 1.17 7.48 11.67
CA TYR A 167 -0.11 6.80 11.42
C TYR A 167 -0.16 6.24 10.00
N TYR A 168 -1.00 5.21 9.79
CA TYR A 168 -1.14 4.54 8.50
C TYR A 168 0.19 3.97 7.96
N SER A 169 1.04 3.49 8.87
CA SER A 169 2.24 2.77 8.47
C SER A 169 1.91 1.33 8.11
N ILE A 170 2.56 0.78 7.09
CA ILE A 170 2.26 -0.56 6.55
C ILE A 170 3.44 -1.53 6.70
N PHE A 171 4.62 -0.99 6.98
CA PHE A 171 5.83 -1.78 7.17
C PHE A 171 6.77 -1.08 8.14
N LEU A 172 7.50 -1.89 8.91
CA LEU A 172 8.50 -1.47 9.89
C LEU A 172 9.70 -2.42 9.81
N LEU A 173 10.92 -1.88 9.84
CA LEU A 173 12.16 -2.62 10.07
C LEU A 173 12.90 -1.96 11.23
N ALA A 174 12.95 -2.63 12.37
CA ALA A 174 13.61 -2.15 13.57
C ALA A 174 14.98 -2.81 13.75
N ASP A 175 16.00 -2.01 14.10
CA ASP A 175 17.37 -2.43 14.37
C ASP A 175 17.64 -2.51 15.88
N TYR A 176 18.10 -3.66 16.35
CA TYR A 176 18.45 -3.96 17.74
C TYR A 176 19.96 -4.18 17.95
N GLY A 177 20.80 -3.66 17.05
CA GLY A 177 22.26 -3.75 17.17
C GLY A 177 22.79 -5.13 16.80
N GLY A 178 22.44 -5.60 15.60
CA GLY A 178 22.86 -6.91 15.08
C GLY A 178 21.72 -7.94 14.96
N GLU A 179 20.50 -7.53 15.30
CA GLU A 179 19.26 -8.24 15.01
C GLU A 179 18.22 -7.27 14.50
N TYR A 180 17.43 -7.72 13.53
CA TYR A 180 16.43 -6.93 12.85
C TYR A 180 15.06 -7.58 13.00
N LEU A 181 14.06 -6.77 13.33
CA LEU A 181 12.66 -7.16 13.30
C LEU A 181 11.97 -6.44 12.14
N ALA A 182 11.50 -7.21 11.16
CA ALA A 182 10.63 -6.74 10.11
C ALA A 182 9.17 -7.04 10.47
N LEU A 183 8.30 -6.04 10.46
CA LEU A 183 6.85 -6.18 10.63
C LEU A 183 6.15 -5.66 9.38
N LEU A 184 5.33 -6.51 8.76
CA LEU A 184 4.51 -6.19 7.61
C LEU A 184 3.04 -6.31 8.01
N THR A 185 2.26 -5.24 7.85
CA THR A 185 0.81 -5.34 8.04
C THR A 185 0.15 -5.94 6.80
N LEU A 186 -1.00 -6.58 7.02
CA LEU A 186 -1.71 -7.33 6.00
C LEU A 186 -3.12 -6.80 5.82
N THR A 187 -3.61 -6.98 4.59
CA THR A 187 -5.03 -6.99 4.27
C THR A 187 -5.41 -8.44 4.00
N ASP A 188 -6.35 -8.97 4.78
CA ASP A 188 -6.92 -10.29 4.60
C ASP A 188 -8.44 -10.21 4.76
N ARG A 189 -9.17 -10.91 3.90
CA ARG A 189 -10.64 -10.92 3.77
C ARG A 189 -11.33 -9.57 4.00
N PHE A 190 -11.62 -9.23 5.25
CA PHE A 190 -12.42 -8.08 5.66
C PHE A 190 -11.63 -7.04 6.44
N ALA A 191 -10.38 -7.31 6.83
CA ALA A 191 -9.58 -6.42 7.65
C ALA A 191 -8.34 -5.92 6.90
N THR A 192 -8.07 -4.61 7.00
CA THR A 192 -6.78 -4.01 6.66
C THR A 192 -6.15 -3.48 7.92
N THR A 193 -4.86 -3.72 8.12
CA THR A 193 -4.17 -3.32 9.35
C THR A 193 -3.09 -2.28 9.07
N TYR A 194 -2.91 -1.37 10.02
CA TYR A 194 -1.88 -0.34 10.01
C TYR A 194 -1.07 -0.37 11.30
N ILE A 195 0.17 0.10 11.23
CA ILE A 195 1.03 0.39 12.38
C ILE A 195 0.82 1.86 12.75
N GLU A 196 0.56 2.10 14.03
CA GLU A 196 0.38 3.42 14.64
C GLU A 196 1.46 3.68 15.71
N PRO A 197 1.63 4.94 16.17
CA PRO A 197 2.57 5.28 17.24
C PRO A 197 2.51 4.36 18.46
N GLY A 198 3.69 4.00 18.97
CA GLY A 198 3.85 3.10 20.11
C GLY A 198 3.79 1.62 19.76
N LEU A 199 4.05 1.26 18.49
CA LEU A 199 3.96 -0.10 17.96
C LEU A 199 2.57 -0.72 18.17
N LYS A 200 1.55 0.02 17.72
CA LYS A 200 0.15 -0.41 17.77
C LYS A 200 -0.29 -0.92 16.41
N LEU A 201 -0.88 -2.10 16.38
CA LEU A 201 -1.61 -2.58 15.21
C LEU A 201 -3.06 -2.16 15.31
N ARG A 202 -3.53 -1.42 14.30
CA ARG A 202 -4.88 -0.91 14.19
C ARG A 202 -5.58 -1.55 13.00
N ALA A 203 -6.67 -2.28 13.25
CA ALA A 203 -7.47 -2.86 12.17
C ALA A 203 -8.51 -1.84 11.65
N PHE A 204 -8.86 -1.97 10.37
CA PHE A 204 -9.94 -1.28 9.67
C PHE A 204 -10.82 -2.32 8.96
N LEU A 205 -12.15 -2.25 9.08
CA LEU A 205 -13.08 -3.18 8.43
C LEU A 205 -13.83 -2.57 7.24
N GLY A 206 -14.08 -1.26 7.26
CA GLY A 206 -14.89 -0.57 6.26
C GLY A 206 -16.37 -0.99 6.22
N LYS A 207 -16.82 -1.78 7.22
CA LYS A 207 -18.21 -2.21 7.37
C LYS A 207 -18.58 -2.37 8.84
N ILE A 208 -19.86 -2.21 9.13
CA ILE A 208 -20.41 -2.55 10.44
C ILE A 208 -20.46 -4.07 10.56
N ALA A 209 -19.90 -4.61 11.64
CA ALA A 209 -19.92 -6.04 11.93
C ALA A 209 -20.07 -6.29 13.43
N LYS A 210 -20.67 -7.42 13.79
CA LYS A 210 -20.63 -7.97 15.16
C LYS A 210 -19.66 -9.14 15.28
N ASN A 211 -19.54 -9.90 14.20
CA ASN A 211 -18.66 -11.05 14.10
C ASN A 211 -17.66 -10.79 12.99
N VAL A 212 -16.39 -10.98 13.31
CA VAL A 212 -15.26 -10.93 12.39
C VAL A 212 -14.57 -12.27 12.50
N GLU A 213 -14.61 -13.04 11.41
CA GLU A 213 -13.91 -14.32 11.30
C GLU A 213 -12.39 -14.11 11.35
N LEU A 214 -11.61 -15.19 11.26
CA LEU A 214 -10.16 -15.10 11.26
C LEU A 214 -9.65 -14.28 10.06
N ASN A 215 -8.95 -13.18 10.36
CA ASN A 215 -8.20 -12.39 9.40
C ASN A 215 -6.73 -12.35 9.84
N TRP A 216 -5.80 -12.63 8.93
CA TRP A 216 -4.37 -12.44 9.18
C TRP A 216 -4.00 -10.96 9.01
N ILE A 217 -3.39 -10.36 10.03
CA ILE A 217 -3.22 -8.91 10.14
C ILE A 217 -1.79 -8.41 10.10
N ALA A 218 -0.83 -9.24 10.49
CA ALA A 218 0.57 -8.88 10.42
C ALA A 218 1.44 -10.12 10.29
N SER A 219 2.58 -9.96 9.64
CA SER A 219 3.67 -10.92 9.64
C SER A 219 4.91 -10.27 10.24
N ILE A 220 5.71 -11.06 10.95
CA ILE A 220 6.94 -10.63 11.59
C ILE A 220 8.06 -11.55 11.15
N GLY A 221 9.21 -11.00 10.79
CA GLY A 221 10.43 -11.75 10.53
C GLY A 221 11.57 -11.21 11.36
N VAL A 222 12.38 -12.09 11.92
CA VAL A 222 13.59 -11.71 12.67
C VAL A 222 14.81 -12.35 12.04
N ASP A 223 15.89 -11.61 11.90
CA ASP A 223 17.18 -12.16 11.48
C ASP A 223 18.34 -11.24 11.87
N HIS A 224 19.58 -11.73 11.78
CA HIS A 224 20.78 -10.90 11.95
C HIS A 224 21.06 -10.04 10.70
N ASP A 225 20.49 -10.41 9.55
CA ASP A 225 20.54 -9.63 8.32
C ASP A 225 19.17 -9.00 8.01
N PRO A 226 19.09 -7.68 7.72
CA PRO A 226 17.82 -6.99 7.53
C PRO A 226 17.05 -7.48 6.30
N TYR A 227 17.76 -7.90 5.24
CA TYR A 227 17.12 -8.44 4.04
C TYR A 227 16.54 -9.83 4.31
N ASN A 228 17.21 -10.65 5.10
CA ASN A 228 16.68 -11.94 5.53
C ASN A 228 15.46 -11.79 6.45
N ALA A 229 15.46 -10.82 7.37
CA ALA A 229 14.30 -10.51 8.21
C ALA A 229 13.08 -10.11 7.35
N ILE A 230 13.27 -9.22 6.36
CA ILE A 230 12.23 -8.84 5.40
C ILE A 230 11.75 -10.05 4.60
N LYS A 231 12.69 -10.85 4.09
CA LYS A 231 12.39 -12.03 3.29
C LYS A 231 11.56 -13.03 4.07
N ALA A 232 11.95 -13.35 5.30
CA ALA A 232 11.21 -14.25 6.19
C ALA A 232 9.79 -13.73 6.46
N CYS A 233 9.67 -12.43 6.78
CA CYS A 233 8.40 -11.75 7.01
C CYS A 233 7.44 -11.85 5.80
N VAL A 234 7.92 -11.48 4.60
CA VAL A 234 7.11 -11.48 3.36
C VAL A 234 6.76 -12.89 2.89
N GLU A 235 7.69 -13.83 3.00
CA GLU A 235 7.46 -15.22 2.57
C GLU A 235 6.46 -15.92 3.46
N TYR A 236 6.57 -15.74 4.79
CA TYR A 236 5.61 -16.32 5.72
C TYR A 236 4.23 -15.69 5.58
N ALA A 237 4.13 -14.38 5.37
CA ALA A 237 2.86 -13.75 5.02
C ALA A 237 2.20 -14.41 3.80
N SER A 238 3.00 -14.71 2.75
CA SER A 238 2.48 -15.28 1.51
C SER A 238 1.95 -16.71 1.59
N SER A 239 2.21 -17.44 2.68
CA SER A 239 1.58 -18.76 2.91
C SER A 239 0.20 -18.67 3.54
N TYR A 240 -0.19 -17.51 4.08
CA TYR A 240 -1.48 -17.31 4.77
C TYR A 240 -2.43 -16.35 4.05
N VAL A 241 -1.92 -15.41 3.26
CA VAL A 241 -2.74 -14.43 2.52
C VAL A 241 -2.51 -14.52 1.01
N MET A 242 -3.48 -14.00 0.23
CA MET A 242 -3.56 -14.17 -1.22
C MET A 242 -2.60 -13.27 -2.03
N PHE A 243 -1.29 -13.37 -1.78
CA PHE A 243 -0.28 -12.80 -2.67
C PHE A 243 0.92 -13.74 -2.83
N LYS A 244 1.74 -13.48 -3.86
CA LYS A 244 3.00 -14.21 -4.08
C LYS A 244 4.18 -13.24 -4.16
N PRO A 245 5.31 -13.52 -3.48
CA PRO A 245 6.55 -12.80 -3.67
C PRO A 245 6.98 -12.83 -5.14
N ARG A 246 7.67 -11.78 -5.60
CA ARG A 246 8.12 -11.65 -7.01
C ARG A 246 8.84 -12.90 -7.53
N ARG A 247 9.67 -13.53 -6.69
CA ARG A 247 10.45 -14.74 -7.05
C ARG A 247 9.59 -15.98 -7.35
N LEU A 248 8.34 -16.00 -6.88
CA LEU A 248 7.39 -17.10 -7.12
C LEU A 248 6.41 -16.79 -8.27
N LYS A 249 6.46 -15.58 -8.84
CA LYS A 249 5.65 -15.18 -9.98
C LYS A 249 6.40 -15.51 -11.28
N LYS A 250 5.67 -15.94 -12.31
CA LYS A 250 6.22 -16.11 -13.65
C LYS A 250 6.80 -14.77 -14.13
N ARG A 251 8.08 -14.74 -14.49
CA ARG A 251 8.73 -13.56 -15.05
C ARG A 251 8.01 -13.17 -16.35
N PRO A 252 7.49 -11.93 -16.49
CA PRO A 252 6.84 -11.51 -17.72
C PRO A 252 7.84 -11.38 -18.87
N VAL A 253 7.46 -11.79 -20.09
CA VAL A 253 8.32 -11.75 -21.28
C VAL A 253 8.84 -10.35 -21.63
N PHE A 254 8.11 -9.30 -21.27
CA PHE A 254 8.47 -7.92 -21.62
C PHE A 254 9.57 -7.32 -20.72
N ILE A 255 9.90 -7.95 -19.58
CA ILE A 255 10.79 -7.35 -18.58
C ILE A 255 12.25 -7.26 -19.03
N ASP A 256 12.65 -8.09 -20.00
CA ASP A 256 14.01 -8.13 -20.56
C ASP A 256 14.15 -7.22 -21.79
N LYS A 257 13.14 -6.40 -22.07
CA LYS A 257 13.10 -5.49 -23.21
C LYS A 257 12.96 -4.04 -22.74
N ILE A 258 13.65 -3.13 -23.41
CA ILE A 258 13.39 -1.69 -23.27
C ILE A 258 11.99 -1.42 -23.83
N GLY A 259 11.20 -0.66 -23.10
CA GLY A 259 9.91 -0.21 -23.61
C GLY A 259 9.57 1.20 -23.18
N TRP A 260 8.46 1.67 -23.73
CA TRP A 260 8.02 3.04 -23.62
C TRP A 260 6.54 3.09 -23.27
N CYS A 261 6.17 3.98 -22.34
CA CYS A 261 4.78 4.21 -21.94
C CYS A 261 4.42 5.67 -22.23
N SER A 262 3.23 5.90 -22.78
CA SER A 262 2.81 7.24 -23.20
C SER A 262 2.49 8.20 -22.05
N TRP A 263 2.19 7.73 -20.84
CA TRP A 263 1.67 8.56 -19.74
C TRP A 263 2.52 9.80 -19.46
N ASN A 264 3.79 9.62 -19.08
CA ASN A 264 4.68 10.73 -18.71
C ASN A 264 5.11 11.60 -19.90
N ALA A 265 4.80 11.20 -21.14
CA ALA A 265 5.17 11.93 -22.35
C ALA A 265 4.00 12.75 -22.92
N LEU A 266 2.77 12.25 -22.82
CA LEU A 266 1.60 12.80 -23.51
C LEU A 266 0.43 13.11 -22.56
N LEU A 267 0.40 12.50 -21.37
CA LEU A 267 -0.75 12.52 -20.46
C LEU A 267 -2.05 12.23 -21.23
N THR A 268 -3.20 12.71 -20.76
CA THR A 268 -4.49 12.49 -21.43
C THR A 268 -4.78 13.46 -22.57
N ASP A 269 -4.06 14.58 -22.63
CA ASP A 269 -4.42 15.70 -23.53
C ASP A 269 -3.72 15.57 -24.89
N ASP A 270 -2.46 15.14 -24.92
CA ASP A 270 -1.69 14.97 -26.17
C ASP A 270 -1.64 13.53 -26.68
N LEU A 271 -2.34 12.59 -26.03
CA LEU A 271 -2.38 11.21 -26.46
C LEU A 271 -3.19 11.06 -27.76
N SER A 272 -2.50 10.75 -28.86
CA SER A 272 -3.08 10.46 -30.17
C SER A 272 -2.28 9.38 -30.90
N HIS A 273 -2.89 8.77 -31.93
CA HIS A 273 -2.20 7.84 -32.84
C HIS A 273 -0.91 8.47 -33.38
N GLU A 274 -1.01 9.68 -33.91
CA GLU A 274 0.08 10.39 -34.59
C GLU A 274 1.24 10.69 -33.65
N ASN A 275 0.94 11.20 -32.45
CA ASN A 275 1.97 11.54 -31.46
C ASN A 275 2.70 10.29 -30.95
N VAL A 276 1.97 9.18 -30.73
CA VAL A 276 2.56 7.90 -30.33
C VAL A 276 3.50 7.39 -31.42
N VAL A 277 3.07 7.34 -32.68
CA VAL A 277 3.89 6.87 -33.80
C VAL A 277 5.12 7.73 -33.99
N ARG A 278 4.97 9.07 -33.99
CA ARG A 278 6.07 10.03 -34.16
C ARG A 278 7.14 9.87 -33.08
N ILE A 279 6.74 9.73 -31.81
CA ILE A 279 7.69 9.57 -30.71
C ILE A 279 8.43 8.23 -30.82
N VAL A 280 7.70 7.14 -31.05
CA VAL A 280 8.30 5.81 -31.18
C VAL A 280 9.28 5.77 -32.34
N GLU A 281 8.90 6.27 -33.51
CA GLU A 281 9.79 6.39 -34.67
C GLU A 281 11.03 7.23 -34.35
N GLY A 282 10.86 8.38 -33.69
CA GLY A 282 11.98 9.22 -33.26
C GLY A 282 12.95 8.53 -32.29
N LEU A 283 12.45 7.69 -31.38
CA LEU A 283 13.27 6.90 -30.47
C LEU A 283 14.05 5.81 -31.23
N LEU A 284 13.39 5.11 -32.15
CA LEU A 284 14.01 4.09 -32.99
C LEU A 284 15.10 4.68 -33.90
N ASN A 285 14.85 5.84 -34.50
CA ASN A 285 15.82 6.55 -35.34
C ASN A 285 17.07 7.02 -34.58
N LYS A 286 16.96 7.20 -33.25
CA LYS A 286 18.09 7.48 -32.35
C LYS A 286 18.84 6.22 -31.90
N GLY A 287 18.49 5.05 -32.43
CA GLY A 287 19.14 3.78 -32.15
C GLY A 287 18.57 3.01 -30.95
N LEU A 288 17.49 3.47 -30.31
CA LEU A 288 16.84 2.69 -29.26
C LEU A 288 16.06 1.53 -29.87
N ARG A 289 16.13 0.35 -29.25
CA ARG A 289 15.33 -0.82 -29.64
C ARG A 289 14.18 -1.00 -28.67
N LEU A 290 12.98 -0.57 -29.06
CA LEU A 290 11.78 -0.66 -28.24
C LEU A 290 11.08 -2.01 -28.46
N GLY A 291 11.20 -2.90 -27.48
CA GLY A 291 10.55 -4.20 -27.52
C GLY A 291 9.08 -4.17 -27.09
N TRP A 292 8.64 -3.11 -26.41
CA TRP A 292 7.22 -2.90 -26.13
C TRP A 292 6.84 -1.43 -26.00
N VAL A 293 5.58 -1.13 -26.31
CA VAL A 293 4.94 0.18 -26.14
C VAL A 293 3.64 0.01 -25.36
N VAL A 294 3.40 0.85 -24.34
CA VAL A 294 2.12 0.94 -23.64
C VAL A 294 1.42 2.23 -24.05
N ILE A 295 0.22 2.09 -24.60
CA ILE A 295 -0.73 3.19 -24.80
C ILE A 295 -1.48 3.35 -23.47
N ASP A 296 -1.13 4.40 -22.73
CA ASP A 296 -1.68 4.69 -21.41
C ASP A 296 -3.02 5.44 -21.48
N ASP A 297 -3.52 5.93 -20.35
CA ASP A 297 -4.82 6.57 -20.21
C ASP A 297 -5.02 7.80 -21.11
N GLY A 298 -6.22 7.94 -21.69
CA GLY A 298 -6.62 9.03 -22.60
C GLY A 298 -7.06 8.57 -23.99
N TRP A 299 -7.01 7.26 -24.28
CA TRP A 299 -7.48 6.68 -25.54
C TRP A 299 -9.00 6.51 -25.58
N GLN A 300 -9.64 6.38 -24.42
CA GLN A 300 -11.03 6.01 -24.25
C GLN A 300 -11.99 7.10 -24.74
N ASP A 301 -13.18 6.66 -25.17
CA ASP A 301 -14.32 7.52 -25.47
C ASP A 301 -15.06 7.92 -24.18
N GLU A 302 -14.95 9.20 -23.82
CA GLU A 302 -15.37 9.72 -22.52
C GLU A 302 -15.97 11.12 -22.62
N VAL A 303 -16.76 11.49 -21.60
CA VAL A 303 -17.25 12.85 -21.39
C VAL A 303 -16.61 13.43 -20.12
N ARG A 304 -16.13 14.67 -20.22
CA ARG A 304 -15.65 15.45 -19.06
C ARG A 304 -16.79 16.30 -18.51
N ARG A 305 -17.09 16.18 -17.21
CA ARG A 305 -18.04 17.03 -16.48
C ARG A 305 -17.31 17.93 -15.48
N GLU A 306 -17.96 19.04 -15.11
CA GLU A 306 -17.53 19.86 -13.98
C GLU A 306 -17.61 19.09 -12.65
N GLY A 307 -16.74 19.44 -11.70
CA GLY A 307 -16.63 18.76 -10.40
C GLY A 307 -15.54 17.69 -10.35
N TRP A 308 -15.57 16.84 -9.32
CA TRP A 308 -14.72 15.65 -9.21
C TRP A 308 -15.57 14.48 -8.72
N PRO A 309 -15.41 13.26 -9.26
CA PRO A 309 -14.53 12.88 -10.38
C PRO A 309 -15.05 13.39 -11.74
N ARG A 310 -14.15 13.73 -12.67
CA ARG A 310 -14.45 14.46 -13.92
C ARG A 310 -14.83 13.61 -15.13
N ARG A 311 -14.36 12.37 -15.21
CA ARG A 311 -14.33 11.58 -16.46
C ARG A 311 -15.31 10.42 -16.39
N ILE A 312 -16.31 10.44 -17.26
CA ILE A 312 -17.34 9.40 -17.39
C ILE A 312 -17.06 8.64 -18.68
N LEU A 313 -16.97 7.31 -18.59
CA LEU A 313 -16.78 6.46 -19.77
C LEU A 313 -18.09 6.43 -20.57
N ARG A 314 -18.04 6.79 -21.86
CA ARG A 314 -19.21 6.74 -22.75
C ARG A 314 -19.28 5.43 -23.51
N LYS A 315 -18.15 4.99 -24.06
CA LYS A 315 -18.01 3.72 -24.77
C LYS A 315 -16.64 3.12 -24.48
N LEU A 316 -16.57 1.79 -24.46
CA LEU A 316 -15.30 1.07 -24.42
C LEU A 316 -14.69 0.99 -25.84
N SER A 317 -14.48 2.15 -26.45
CA SER A 317 -13.85 2.33 -27.75
C SER A 317 -12.90 3.52 -27.70
N THR A 318 -12.12 3.71 -28.75
CA THR A 318 -11.24 4.87 -28.82
C THR A 318 -12.01 6.15 -29.14
N ASN A 319 -11.50 7.28 -28.66
CA ASN A 319 -11.92 8.61 -29.09
C ASN A 319 -11.38 8.97 -30.49
N GLU A 320 -11.75 10.16 -30.97
CA GLU A 320 -11.43 10.70 -32.29
C GLU A 320 -9.93 10.87 -32.58
N ARG A 321 -9.08 10.91 -31.54
CA ARG A 321 -7.61 10.99 -31.68
C ARG A 321 -6.96 9.67 -32.12
N PHE A 322 -7.76 8.62 -32.26
CA PHE A 322 -7.41 7.34 -32.85
C PHE A 322 -8.42 7.01 -33.97
N PRO A 323 -8.31 7.67 -35.14
CA PRO A 323 -9.32 7.57 -36.20
C PRO A 323 -9.47 6.15 -36.78
N GLU A 324 -8.40 5.35 -36.76
CA GLU A 324 -8.40 3.93 -37.15
C GLU A 324 -8.52 2.97 -35.95
N GLY A 325 -8.90 3.51 -34.80
CA GLY A 325 -8.95 2.82 -33.52
C GLY A 325 -7.61 2.24 -33.06
N LEU A 326 -7.67 1.34 -32.08
CA LEU A 326 -6.47 0.67 -31.56
C LEU A 326 -5.75 -0.16 -32.64
N LYS A 327 -6.50 -0.69 -33.61
CA LYS A 327 -5.93 -1.51 -34.70
C LYS A 327 -4.96 -0.70 -35.56
N GLY A 328 -5.29 0.56 -35.88
CA GLY A 328 -4.44 1.43 -36.68
C GLY A 328 -3.11 1.75 -36.00
N VAL A 329 -3.16 2.18 -34.74
CA VAL A 329 -1.94 2.51 -33.97
C VAL A 329 -1.09 1.28 -33.71
N VAL A 330 -1.70 0.14 -33.35
CA VAL A 330 -0.98 -1.14 -33.20
C VAL A 330 -0.31 -1.53 -34.51
N GLY A 331 -1.02 -1.45 -35.64
CA GLY A 331 -0.46 -1.76 -36.96
C GLY A 331 0.73 -0.87 -37.33
N SER A 332 0.65 0.43 -37.02
CA SER A 332 1.73 1.40 -37.26
C SER A 332 2.96 1.08 -36.41
N LEU A 333 2.79 0.82 -35.11
CA LEU A 333 3.88 0.45 -34.21
C LEU A 333 4.55 -0.88 -34.59
N LYS A 334 3.75 -1.85 -35.05
CA LYS A 334 4.26 -3.14 -35.54
C LYS A 334 5.12 -2.99 -36.78
N LYS A 335 4.73 -2.11 -37.72
CA LYS A 335 5.54 -1.79 -38.91
C LYS A 335 6.86 -1.14 -38.55
N LEU A 336 6.91 -0.38 -37.46
CA LEU A 336 8.15 0.20 -36.91
C LEU A 336 9.03 -0.83 -36.17
N GLY A 337 8.58 -2.08 -36.02
CA GLY A 337 9.37 -3.15 -35.39
C GLY A 337 9.14 -3.33 -33.88
N VAL A 338 8.05 -2.77 -33.32
CA VAL A 338 7.71 -2.98 -31.90
C VAL A 338 7.08 -4.37 -31.69
N ASP A 339 7.68 -5.18 -30.80
CA ASP A 339 7.22 -6.58 -30.60
C ASP A 339 5.91 -6.70 -29.84
N LEU A 340 5.64 -5.83 -28.85
CA LEU A 340 4.46 -5.92 -27.99
C LEU A 340 3.82 -4.54 -27.84
N VAL A 341 2.49 -4.46 -27.97
CA VAL A 341 1.74 -3.23 -27.70
C VAL A 341 0.76 -3.54 -26.58
N GLY A 342 0.93 -2.87 -25.44
CA GLY A 342 0.04 -2.91 -24.30
C GLY A 342 -0.92 -1.73 -24.31
N LEU A 343 -2.06 -1.90 -23.66
CA LEU A 343 -3.06 -0.88 -23.45
C LEU A 343 -3.33 -0.78 -21.94
N TRP A 344 -3.28 0.42 -21.40
CA TRP A 344 -3.73 0.65 -20.04
C TRP A 344 -5.26 0.72 -19.99
N HIS A 345 -5.86 0.09 -18.98
CA HIS A 345 -7.28 0.21 -18.69
C HIS A 345 -7.53 0.01 -17.19
N THR A 346 -8.45 0.79 -16.61
CA THR A 346 -8.87 0.59 -15.22
C THR A 346 -9.81 -0.61 -15.12
N ILE A 347 -9.63 -1.46 -14.11
CA ILE A 347 -10.47 -2.65 -13.90
C ILE A 347 -11.93 -2.27 -13.63
N ASN A 348 -12.16 -1.18 -12.89
CA ASN A 348 -13.48 -0.72 -12.45
C ASN A 348 -13.96 0.53 -13.22
N ILE A 349 -13.57 0.70 -14.49
CA ILE A 349 -13.82 1.91 -15.29
C ILE A 349 -13.36 3.20 -14.57
N HIS A 350 -13.76 4.38 -15.04
CA HIS A 350 -13.41 5.65 -14.41
C HIS A 350 -14.29 5.91 -13.19
N TRP A 351 -13.78 6.71 -12.24
CA TRP A 351 -14.42 6.95 -10.95
C TRP A 351 -15.82 7.58 -11.05
N SER A 352 -16.12 8.30 -12.15
CA SER A 352 -17.45 8.86 -12.40
C SER A 352 -18.42 7.88 -13.05
N GLY A 353 -18.02 6.62 -13.23
CA GLY A 353 -18.83 5.56 -13.79
C GLY A 353 -18.96 5.63 -15.32
N PHE A 354 -20.07 5.08 -15.81
CA PHE A 354 -20.40 4.96 -17.23
C PHE A 354 -21.60 5.85 -17.57
N GLU A 355 -21.60 6.45 -18.75
CA GLU A 355 -22.71 7.30 -19.21
C GLU A 355 -23.98 6.46 -19.34
N LYS A 356 -25.04 6.85 -18.62
CA LYS A 356 -26.34 6.20 -18.74
C LYS A 356 -26.90 6.51 -20.13
N ASN A 357 -26.84 5.55 -21.05
CA ASN A 357 -27.50 5.66 -22.35
C ASN A 357 -28.97 6.03 -22.12
N HIS A 358 -29.40 7.18 -22.62
CA HIS A 358 -30.81 7.33 -22.99
C HIS A 358 -31.01 6.41 -24.20
N SER A 359 -31.67 5.29 -23.95
CA SER A 359 -32.15 4.33 -24.95
C SER A 359 -32.83 5.00 -26.13
#